data_AF-A0A2A3AF67-F1
#
_entry.id   AF-A0A2A3AF67-F1
#
_cell.length_a   1.000
_cell.length_b   1.000
_cell.length_c   1.000
_cell.angle_alpha   90.00
_cell.angle_beta   90.00
_cell.angle_gamma   90.00
#
_symmetry.space_group_name_H-M   'P 1'
#
loop_
_entity.id
_entity.type
_entity.pdbx_description
1 polymer ?
#
loop_
_entity_poly.entity_id
_entity_poly.type
_entity_poly.pdbx_seq_one_letter_code
_entity_poly.pdbx_strand_id
1 'polypeptide(L)'
;MGLRVLAWAIIVCSVLARAVLYFSGATSDRIYFGTDTRSEAIAIGVLVALWFRSRRLRSHESAGIHAEIARRKEFLGKDAILWTALTLYLASLVIRDELFRETLRYSMQAVAAALVIMWGLGGADGPLGRSLNRIMKLQLVQLLGLASYSIYLAHLIVIRALEPVTTGLPEPVTVVLGVILGTGAGILAWLGIEEPVVRWRQRQKAKNAAATTALNPNA
;
A
#
# COMPACT_ATOMS: atom_id res chain seq x y z
N MET A 1 -22.09 -10.65 -1.63
CA MET A 1 -22.31 -10.21 -0.23
C MET A 1 -21.28 -10.82 0.72
N GLY A 2 -20.99 -12.13 0.63
CA GLY A 2 -20.06 -12.83 1.53
C GLY A 2 -18.66 -12.22 1.69
N LEU A 3 -18.00 -11.79 0.61
CA LEU A 3 -16.65 -11.23 0.69
C LEU A 3 -16.55 -9.92 1.50
N ARG A 4 -17.61 -9.09 1.50
CA ARG A 4 -17.65 -7.86 2.32
C ARG A 4 -17.78 -8.20 3.80
N VAL A 5 -18.62 -9.17 4.13
CA VAL A 5 -18.82 -9.64 5.52
C VAL A 5 -17.53 -10.24 6.05
N LEU A 6 -16.85 -11.07 5.26
CA LEU A 6 -15.56 -11.65 5.62
C LEU A 6 -14.51 -10.57 5.90
N ALA A 7 -14.40 -9.56 5.03
CA ALA A 7 -13.44 -8.47 5.23
C ALA A 7 -13.73 -7.67 6.51
N TRP A 8 -15.00 -7.38 6.81
CA TRP A 8 -15.38 -6.75 8.08
C TRP A 8 -15.05 -7.62 9.29
N ALA A 9 -15.31 -8.92 9.21
CA ALA A 9 -14.96 -9.86 10.27
C ALA A 9 -13.44 -9.87 10.53
N ILE A 10 -12.61 -9.90 9.48
CA ILE A 10 -11.14 -9.84 9.60
C ILE A 10 -10.69 -8.55 10.30
N ILE A 11 -11.27 -7.39 9.94
CA ILE A 11 -10.93 -6.11 10.58
C ILE A 11 -11.21 -6.18 12.08
N VAL A 12 -12.41 -6.62 12.45
CA VAL A 12 -12.81 -6.72 13.87
C VAL A 12 -11.91 -7.71 14.61
N CYS A 13 -11.71 -8.91 14.06
CA CYS A 13 -10.85 -9.93 14.67
C CYS A 13 -9.41 -9.43 14.86
N SER A 14 -8.82 -8.75 13.88
CA SER A 14 -7.45 -8.24 13.98
C SER A 14 -7.31 -7.11 15.02
N VAL A 15 -8.27 -6.17 15.06
CA VAL A 15 -8.30 -5.10 16.07
C VAL A 15 -8.46 -5.70 17.48
N LEU A 16 -9.38 -6.65 17.65
CA LEU A 16 -9.58 -7.33 18.93
C LEU A 16 -8.35 -8.15 19.35
N ALA A 17 -7.73 -8.89 18.41
CA ALA A 17 -6.52 -9.66 18.67
C ALA A 17 -5.40 -8.77 19.21
N ARG A 18 -5.20 -7.58 18.64
CA ARG A 18 -4.23 -6.59 19.17
C ARG A 18 -4.56 -6.13 20.57
N ALA A 19 -5.81 -5.76 20.82
CA ALA A 19 -6.23 -5.30 22.13
C ALA A 19 -6.00 -6.40 23.19
N VAL A 20 -6.41 -7.63 22.90
CA VAL A 20 -6.21 -8.78 23.79
C VAL A 20 -4.73 -9.05 24.03
N LEU A 21 -3.90 -9.06 22.98
CA LEU A 21 -2.45 -9.27 23.11
C LEU A 21 -1.80 -8.19 23.97
N TYR A 22 -2.16 -6.93 23.75
CA TYR A 22 -1.67 -5.81 24.55
C TYR A 22 -2.02 -5.98 26.03
N PHE A 23 -3.30 -6.24 26.37
CA PHE A 23 -3.72 -6.42 27.76
C PHE A 23 -3.19 -7.70 28.40
N SER A 24 -2.81 -8.72 27.61
CA SER A 24 -2.14 -9.92 28.11
C SER A 24 -0.63 -9.73 28.36
N GLY A 25 -0.08 -8.55 28.09
CA GLY A 25 1.35 -8.26 28.26
C GLY A 25 2.24 -8.86 27.18
N ALA A 26 1.71 -9.06 25.95
CA ALA A 26 2.53 -9.51 24.83
C ALA A 26 3.57 -8.44 24.45
N THR A 27 4.70 -8.87 23.91
CA THR A 27 5.77 -7.97 23.46
C THR A 27 5.33 -7.14 22.23
N SER A 28 5.83 -5.91 22.10
CA SER A 28 5.59 -5.06 20.92
C SER A 28 5.94 -5.76 19.61
N ASP A 29 7.02 -6.54 19.57
CA ASP A 29 7.42 -7.30 18.38
C ASP A 29 6.35 -8.30 17.93
N ARG A 30 5.69 -8.99 18.87
CA ARG A 30 4.60 -9.94 18.55
C ARG A 30 3.38 -9.22 17.96
N ILE A 31 3.07 -8.03 18.48
CA ILE A 31 1.97 -7.21 17.99
C ILE A 31 2.30 -6.63 16.60
N TYR A 32 3.55 -6.19 16.41
CA TYR A 32 4.04 -5.55 15.19
C TYR A 32 4.19 -6.53 14.02
N PHE A 33 4.80 -7.71 14.25
CA PHE A 33 5.06 -8.71 13.21
C PHE A 33 3.93 -9.75 13.04
N GLY A 34 2.91 -9.73 13.90
CA GLY A 34 1.78 -10.66 13.83
C GLY A 34 0.96 -10.49 12.55
N THR A 35 0.75 -11.56 11.79
CA THR A 35 -0.15 -11.48 10.61
C THR A 35 -1.60 -11.31 11.05
N ASP A 36 -1.98 -11.97 12.14
CA ASP A 36 -3.30 -11.89 12.76
C ASP A 36 -3.65 -10.47 13.20
N THR A 37 -2.67 -9.74 13.76
CA THR A 37 -2.80 -8.36 14.27
C THR A 37 -2.66 -7.26 13.21
N ARG A 38 -2.25 -7.62 11.99
CA ARG A 38 -2.00 -6.66 10.89
C ARG A 38 -2.90 -6.91 9.67
N SER A 39 -3.67 -7.98 9.69
CA SER A 39 -4.55 -8.39 8.57
C SER A 39 -5.67 -7.38 8.26
N GLU A 40 -6.03 -6.50 9.20
CA GLU A 40 -7.05 -5.47 9.00
C GLU A 40 -6.70 -4.51 7.86
N ALA A 41 -5.42 -4.18 7.69
CA ALA A 41 -5.01 -3.23 6.66
C ALA A 41 -5.30 -3.78 5.25
N ILE A 42 -5.07 -5.07 5.04
CA ILE A 42 -5.39 -5.77 3.80
C ILE A 42 -6.91 -5.83 3.62
N ALA A 43 -7.66 -6.16 4.68
CA ALA A 43 -9.11 -6.23 4.63
C ALA A 43 -9.77 -4.87 4.32
N ILE A 44 -9.26 -3.77 4.88
CA ILE A 44 -9.66 -2.41 4.52
C ILE A 44 -9.41 -2.14 3.04
N GLY A 45 -8.23 -2.51 2.51
CA GLY A 45 -7.92 -2.40 1.09
C GLY A 45 -8.90 -3.19 0.21
N VAL A 46 -9.25 -4.42 0.62
CA VAL A 46 -10.26 -5.25 -0.06
C VAL A 46 -11.62 -4.55 -0.06
N LEU A 47 -12.06 -3.97 1.07
CA LEU A 47 -13.32 -3.23 1.14
C LEU A 47 -13.33 -2.03 0.19
N VAL A 48 -12.25 -1.25 0.14
CA VAL A 48 -12.08 -0.13 -0.80
C VAL A 48 -12.17 -0.62 -2.25
N ALA A 49 -11.47 -1.71 -2.59
CA ALA A 49 -11.50 -2.27 -3.94
C ALA A 49 -12.90 -2.76 -4.33
N LEU A 50 -13.62 -3.43 -3.43
CA LEU A 50 -14.99 -3.89 -3.66
C LEU A 50 -15.98 -2.73 -3.77
N TRP A 51 -15.80 -1.68 -2.98
CA TRP A 51 -16.57 -0.46 -3.07
C TRP A 51 -16.36 0.20 -4.45
N PHE A 52 -15.11 0.40 -4.84
CA PHE A 52 -14.73 0.98 -6.13
C PHE A 52 -15.28 0.19 -7.32
N ARG A 53 -15.10 -1.14 -7.32
CA ARG A 53 -15.66 -2.03 -8.36
C ARG A 53 -17.18 -1.90 -8.46
N SER A 54 -17.88 -1.93 -7.33
CA SER A 54 -19.34 -1.81 -7.32
C SER A 54 -19.83 -0.48 -7.89
N ARG A 55 -19.07 0.59 -7.67
CA ARG A 55 -19.39 1.92 -8.17
C ARG A 55 -19.14 2.03 -9.68
N ARG A 56 -18.02 1.48 -10.16
CA ARG A 56 -17.68 1.42 -11.59
C ARG A 56 -18.72 0.64 -12.41
N LEU A 57 -19.24 -0.46 -11.86
CA LEU A 57 -20.31 -1.23 -12.51
C LEU A 57 -21.61 -0.42 -12.61
N ARG A 58 -22.04 0.22 -11.51
CA ARG A 58 -23.23 1.10 -11.53
C ARG A 58 -23.11 2.27 -12.52
N SER A 59 -21.92 2.86 -12.65
CA SER A 59 -21.70 3.93 -13.63
C SER A 59 -21.74 3.45 -15.09
N HIS A 60 -21.39 2.19 -15.35
CA HIS A 60 -21.44 1.60 -16.69
C HIS A 60 -22.87 1.21 -17.08
N GLU A 61 -23.67 0.76 -16.11
CA GLU A 61 -25.09 0.44 -16.31
C GLU A 61 -25.95 1.70 -16.50
N SER A 62 -25.53 2.83 -15.90
CA SER A 62 -26.21 4.13 -16.00
C SER A 62 -25.71 4.98 -17.18
N ALA A 63 -25.33 4.35 -18.31
CA ALA A 63 -24.74 5.00 -19.49
C ALA A 63 -25.73 5.95 -20.22
N GLY A 64 -26.02 7.07 -19.56
CA GLY A 64 -26.55 8.31 -20.09
C GLY A 64 -25.81 9.48 -19.43
N ILE A 65 -26.09 10.70 -19.88
CA ILE A 65 -25.46 12.01 -19.55
C ILE A 65 -25.09 12.22 -18.05
N HIS A 66 -25.70 11.47 -17.12
CA HIS A 66 -25.39 11.48 -15.70
C HIS A 66 -24.04 10.85 -15.28
N ALA A 67 -23.41 9.99 -16.08
CA ALA A 67 -22.11 9.39 -15.75
C ALA A 67 -20.94 10.40 -15.80
N GLU A 68 -21.05 11.41 -16.67
CA GLU A 68 -20.10 12.54 -16.77
C GLU A 68 -20.20 13.48 -15.56
N ILE A 69 -21.44 13.77 -15.12
CA ILE A 69 -21.76 14.66 -13.99
C ILE A 69 -21.40 13.98 -12.65
N ALA A 70 -21.59 12.67 -12.53
CA ALA A 70 -21.19 11.90 -11.35
C ALA A 70 -19.66 11.86 -11.16
N ARG A 71 -18.89 11.90 -12.26
CA ARG A 71 -17.43 12.01 -12.24
C ARG A 71 -16.96 13.40 -11.79
N ARG A 72 -17.62 14.47 -12.25
CA ARG A 72 -17.28 15.87 -11.88
C ARG A 72 -17.63 16.28 -10.44
N LYS A 73 -18.56 15.59 -9.78
CA LYS A 73 -18.95 15.83 -8.36
C LYS A 73 -18.35 14.81 -7.39
N GLU A 74 -17.27 14.14 -7.77
CA GLU A 74 -16.66 13.16 -6.90
C GLU A 74 -15.95 13.84 -5.72
N PHE A 75 -16.63 13.86 -4.56
CA PHE A 75 -16.03 14.34 -3.30
C PHE A 75 -14.71 13.65 -2.99
N LEU A 76 -14.51 12.41 -3.47
CA LEU A 76 -13.28 11.64 -3.29
C LEU A 76 -12.04 12.30 -3.93
N GLY A 77 -12.19 12.97 -5.06
CA GLY A 77 -11.07 13.64 -5.74
C GLY A 77 -10.67 14.98 -5.14
N LYS A 78 -11.37 15.47 -4.10
CA LYS A 78 -11.07 16.75 -3.45
C LYS A 78 -9.79 16.65 -2.62
N ASP A 79 -8.93 17.65 -2.73
CA ASP A 79 -7.68 17.76 -1.96
C ASP A 79 -7.90 17.70 -0.44
N ALA A 80 -9.11 18.04 0.04
CA ALA A 80 -9.51 17.89 1.44
C ALA A 80 -9.35 16.46 1.97
N ILE A 81 -9.56 15.43 1.14
CA ILE A 81 -9.40 14.03 1.56
C ILE A 81 -7.93 13.66 1.71
N LEU A 82 -7.08 14.16 0.82
CA LEU A 82 -5.64 13.97 0.96
C LEU A 82 -5.12 14.67 2.22
N TRP A 83 -5.57 15.90 2.52
CA TRP A 83 -5.23 16.59 3.76
C TRP A 83 -5.77 15.88 5.00
N THR A 84 -6.97 15.31 4.92
CA THR A 84 -7.53 14.47 5.98
C THR A 84 -6.66 13.24 6.20
N ALA A 85 -6.27 12.55 5.13
CA ALA A 85 -5.41 11.37 5.21
C ALA A 85 -4.04 11.71 5.80
N LEU A 86 -3.43 12.82 5.37
CA LEU A 86 -2.15 13.29 5.88
C LEU A 86 -2.25 13.67 7.37
N THR A 87 -3.28 14.43 7.75
CA THR A 87 -3.52 14.81 9.14
C THR A 87 -3.73 13.58 10.01
N LEU A 88 -4.52 12.61 9.54
CA LEU A 88 -4.76 11.34 10.23
C LEU A 88 -3.45 10.57 10.43
N TYR A 89 -2.61 10.49 9.39
CA TYR A 89 -1.31 9.83 9.49
C TYR A 89 -0.37 10.55 10.45
N LEU A 90 -0.24 11.88 10.34
CA LEU A 90 0.64 12.66 11.22
C LEU A 90 0.17 12.65 12.68
N ALA A 91 -1.13 12.75 12.94
CA ALA A 91 -1.69 12.61 14.28
C ALA A 91 -1.34 11.25 14.89
N SER A 92 -1.37 10.17 14.08
CA SER A 92 -0.95 8.83 14.53
C SER A 92 0.52 8.75 14.97
N LEU A 93 1.38 9.68 14.54
CA LEU A 93 2.79 9.75 14.92
C LEU A 93 3.03 10.67 16.14
N VAL A 94 2.20 11.70 16.30
CA VAL A 94 2.31 12.67 17.40
C VAL A 94 1.81 12.08 18.71
N ILE A 95 0.78 11.24 18.69
CA ILE A 95 0.25 10.58 19.88
C ILE A 95 1.26 9.52 20.35
N ARG A 96 1.92 9.79 21.50
CA ARG A 96 2.97 8.93 22.06
C ARG A 96 2.48 7.91 23.09
N ASP A 97 1.19 7.90 23.40
CA ASP A 97 0.58 6.95 24.32
C ASP A 97 0.83 5.49 23.88
N GLU A 98 1.22 4.62 24.81
CA GLU A 98 1.63 3.24 24.52
C GLU A 98 0.44 2.38 24.08
N LEU A 99 -0.69 2.52 24.78
CA LEU A 99 -1.93 1.82 24.44
C LEU A 99 -2.37 2.20 23.03
N PHE A 100 -2.39 3.49 22.71
CA PHE A 100 -2.71 3.95 21.36
C PHE A 100 -1.74 3.39 20.31
N ARG A 101 -0.44 3.40 20.62
CA ARG A 101 0.63 2.97 19.71
C ARG A 101 0.50 1.51 19.32
N GLU A 102 0.21 0.64 20.27
CA GLU A 102 0.15 -0.81 20.03
C GLU A 102 -1.21 -1.30 19.53
N THR A 103 -2.29 -0.53 19.74
CA THR A 103 -3.65 -0.95 19.37
C THR A 103 -4.19 -0.21 18.15
N LEU A 104 -4.39 1.11 18.25
CA LEU A 104 -5.17 1.91 17.30
C LEU A 104 -4.32 2.56 16.21
N ARG A 105 -3.06 2.89 16.50
CA ARG A 105 -2.17 3.60 15.57
C ARG A 105 -2.13 2.92 14.21
N TYR A 106 -1.95 1.60 14.16
CA TYR A 106 -1.83 0.92 12.89
C TYR A 106 -3.13 0.89 12.07
N SER A 107 -4.29 0.84 12.75
CA SER A 107 -5.60 0.93 12.09
C SER A 107 -5.82 2.32 11.51
N MET A 108 -5.44 3.37 12.26
CA MET A 108 -5.50 4.76 11.82
C MET A 108 -4.63 4.99 10.57
N GLN A 109 -3.42 4.42 10.55
CA GLN A 109 -2.53 4.48 9.39
C GLN A 109 -3.08 3.70 8.18
N ALA A 110 -3.70 2.54 8.40
CA ALA A 110 -4.35 1.79 7.33
C ALA A 110 -5.52 2.57 6.70
N VAL A 111 -6.33 3.25 7.53
CA VAL A 111 -7.39 4.13 7.05
C VAL A 111 -6.81 5.33 6.30
N ALA A 112 -5.74 5.94 6.80
CA ALA A 112 -5.06 7.04 6.09
C ALA A 112 -4.58 6.59 4.70
N ALA A 113 -3.94 5.43 4.59
CA ALA A 113 -3.51 4.87 3.31
C ALA A 113 -4.70 4.59 2.38
N ALA A 114 -5.79 4.03 2.91
CA ALA A 114 -7.02 3.80 2.16
C ALA A 114 -7.62 5.11 1.62
N LEU A 115 -7.60 6.19 2.40
CA LEU A 115 -8.04 7.52 1.97
C LEU A 115 -7.17 8.08 0.83
N VAL A 116 -5.85 7.93 0.89
CA VAL A 116 -4.94 8.34 -0.20
C VAL A 116 -5.25 7.58 -1.49
N ILE A 117 -5.44 6.26 -1.40
CA ILE A 117 -5.81 5.42 -2.56
C ILE A 117 -7.14 5.87 -3.14
N MET A 118 -8.14 6.08 -2.28
CA MET A 118 -9.46 6.55 -2.67
C MET A 118 -9.42 7.94 -3.34
N TRP A 119 -8.60 8.84 -2.83
CA TRP A 119 -8.39 10.16 -3.43
C TRP A 119 -7.76 10.07 -4.83
N GLY A 120 -6.72 9.23 -4.99
CA GLY A 120 -6.09 9.00 -6.29
C GLY A 120 -7.04 8.36 -7.32
N LEU A 121 -7.89 7.43 -6.88
CA LEU A 121 -8.90 6.80 -7.74
C LEU A 121 -10.06 7.75 -8.10
N GLY A 122 -10.31 8.78 -7.30
CA GLY A 122 -11.35 9.79 -7.50
C GLY A 122 -10.99 10.91 -8.49
N GLY A 123 -9.88 10.78 -9.22
CA GLY A 123 -9.48 11.70 -10.30
C GLY A 123 -8.36 12.68 -9.94
N ALA A 124 -8.22 13.05 -8.66
CA ALA A 124 -7.14 13.95 -8.18
C ALA A 124 -6.88 15.18 -9.09
N ASP A 125 -7.95 15.79 -9.63
CA ASP A 125 -7.86 16.86 -10.65
C ASP A 125 -7.47 18.24 -10.07
N GLY A 126 -7.41 18.34 -8.73
CA GLY A 126 -6.99 19.55 -8.01
C GLY A 126 -5.56 20.00 -8.35
N PRO A 127 -5.17 21.24 -7.99
CA PRO A 127 -3.81 21.73 -8.20
C PRO A 127 -2.76 20.86 -7.47
N LEU A 128 -3.10 20.37 -6.28
CA LEU A 128 -2.25 19.47 -5.52
C LEU A 128 -2.13 18.10 -6.20
N GLY A 129 -3.26 17.54 -6.64
CA GLY A 129 -3.28 16.27 -7.36
C GLY A 129 -2.52 16.28 -8.67
N ARG A 130 -2.62 17.36 -9.46
CA ARG A 130 -1.80 17.56 -10.68
C ARG A 130 -0.31 17.62 -10.37
N SER A 131 0.07 18.30 -9.29
CA SER A 131 1.47 18.42 -8.88
C SER A 131 2.03 17.08 -8.41
N LEU A 132 1.29 16.36 -7.56
CA LEU A 132 1.67 15.03 -7.10
C LEU A 132 1.76 14.03 -8.24
N ASN A 133 0.80 14.03 -9.17
CA ASN A 133 0.84 13.16 -10.35
C ASN A 133 2.09 13.43 -11.21
N ARG A 134 2.53 14.70 -11.34
CA ARG A 134 3.78 15.03 -12.02
C ARG A 134 4.99 14.39 -11.32
N ILE A 135 5.05 14.46 -10.00
CA ILE A 135 6.13 13.85 -9.20
C ILE A 135 6.08 12.31 -9.31
N MET A 136 4.89 11.70 -9.23
CA MET A 136 4.71 10.25 -9.37
C MET A 136 5.06 9.72 -10.77
N LYS A 137 5.10 10.59 -11.78
CA LYS A 137 5.56 10.24 -13.14
C LYS A 137 7.08 10.26 -13.31
N LEU A 138 7.82 10.74 -12.31
CA LEU A 138 9.28 10.70 -12.36
C LEU A 138 9.75 9.24 -12.35
N GLN A 139 10.66 8.90 -13.26
CA GLN A 139 11.18 7.54 -13.41
C GLN A 139 11.78 7.01 -12.11
N LEU A 140 12.48 7.85 -11.35
CA LEU A 140 13.06 7.47 -10.06
C LEU A 140 12.00 7.06 -9.04
N VAL A 141 10.89 7.80 -8.96
CA VAL A 141 9.79 7.50 -8.03
C VAL A 141 9.11 6.19 -8.43
N GLN A 142 8.90 5.97 -9.73
CA GLN A 142 8.34 4.73 -10.24
C GLN A 142 9.27 3.54 -9.99
N LEU A 143 10.57 3.71 -10.21
CA LEU A 143 11.58 2.69 -9.94
C LEU A 143 11.57 2.28 -8.46
N LEU A 144 11.57 3.26 -7.55
CA LEU A 144 11.49 2.99 -6.10
C LEU A 144 10.19 2.29 -5.74
N GLY A 145 9.07 2.68 -6.34
CA GLY A 145 7.77 2.03 -6.14
C GLY A 145 7.76 0.57 -6.63
N LEU A 146 8.30 0.31 -7.82
CA LEU A 146 8.37 -1.04 -8.40
C LEU A 146 9.35 -1.94 -7.65
N ALA A 147 10.49 -1.40 -7.21
CA ALA A 147 11.50 -2.13 -6.45
C ALA A 147 11.20 -2.20 -4.94
N SER A 148 10.10 -1.60 -4.48
CA SER A 148 9.80 -1.43 -3.04
C SER A 148 9.78 -2.74 -2.25
N TYR A 149 9.29 -3.82 -2.85
CA TYR A 149 9.28 -5.14 -2.22
C TYR A 149 10.70 -5.70 -2.04
N SER A 150 11.52 -5.66 -3.10
CA SER A 150 12.92 -6.06 -3.04
C SER A 150 13.74 -5.19 -2.06
N ILE A 151 13.50 -3.87 -2.04
CA ILE A 151 14.10 -2.95 -1.07
C ILE A 151 13.70 -3.32 0.36
N TYR A 152 12.41 -3.57 0.61
CA TYR A 152 11.92 -3.98 1.92
C TYR A 152 12.63 -5.24 2.42
N LEU A 153 12.83 -6.24 1.56
CA LEU A 153 13.50 -7.48 1.96
C LEU A 153 15.01 -7.30 2.19
N ALA A 154 15.66 -6.48 1.36
CA ALA A 154 17.11 -6.32 1.38
C ALA A 154 17.62 -5.32 2.44
N HIS A 155 16.90 -4.22 2.69
CA HIS A 155 17.46 -3.08 3.43
C HIS A 155 17.95 -3.45 4.83
N LEU A 156 17.18 -4.23 5.59
CA LEU A 156 17.56 -4.61 6.96
C LEU A 156 18.76 -5.54 6.95
N ILE A 157 18.82 -6.50 6.02
CA ILE A 157 19.96 -7.43 5.87
C ILE A 157 21.24 -6.64 5.59
N VAL A 158 21.17 -5.68 4.67
CA VAL A 158 22.30 -4.83 4.31
C VAL A 158 22.73 -3.95 5.48
N ILE A 159 21.79 -3.31 6.18
CA ILE A 159 22.08 -2.48 7.35
C ILE A 159 22.79 -3.30 8.43
N ARG A 160 22.28 -4.50 8.75
CA ARG A 160 22.90 -5.41 9.72
C ARG A 160 24.28 -5.89 9.27
N ALA A 161 24.45 -6.21 7.99
CA ALA A 161 25.75 -6.61 7.44
C ALA A 161 26.78 -5.47 7.47
N LEU A 162 26.33 -4.21 7.46
CA LEU A 162 27.19 -3.04 7.54
C LEU A 162 27.61 -2.67 8.97
N GLU A 163 26.90 -3.13 10.00
CA GLU A 163 27.16 -2.78 11.41
C GLU A 163 28.65 -2.91 11.79
N PRO A 164 29.38 -4.00 11.48
CA PRO A 164 30.79 -4.14 11.87
C PRO A 164 31.68 -3.05 11.27
N VAL A 165 31.37 -2.60 10.05
CA VAL A 165 32.16 -1.64 9.27
C VAL A 165 31.83 -0.19 9.67
N THR A 166 30.64 0.05 10.20
CA THR A 166 30.16 1.38 10.57
C THR A 166 30.32 1.70 12.07
N THR A 167 30.84 0.75 12.87
CA THR A 167 31.02 0.87 14.34
C THR A 167 31.83 2.08 14.83
N GLY A 168 32.59 2.76 13.97
CA GLY A 168 33.36 3.97 14.30
C GLY A 168 32.92 5.25 13.59
N LEU A 169 31.85 5.20 12.78
CA LEU A 169 31.38 6.35 12.02
C LEU A 169 30.32 7.16 12.80
N PRO A 170 30.19 8.48 12.52
CA PRO A 170 29.09 9.26 13.05
C PRO A 170 27.73 8.65 12.64
N GLU A 171 26.78 8.62 13.57
CA GLU A 171 25.45 8.03 13.35
C GLU A 171 24.76 8.51 12.06
N PRO A 172 24.77 9.81 11.69
CA PRO A 172 24.15 10.26 10.46
C PRO A 172 24.77 9.63 9.21
N VAL A 173 26.08 9.39 9.22
CA VAL A 173 26.80 8.78 8.11
C VAL A 173 26.39 7.31 8.00
N THR A 174 26.32 6.60 9.12
CA THR A 174 25.87 5.20 9.17
C THR A 174 24.44 5.03 8.63
N VAL A 175 23.52 5.93 9.01
CA VAL A 175 22.14 5.92 8.53
C VAL A 175 22.07 6.19 7.02
N VAL A 176 22.78 7.22 6.54
CA VAL A 176 22.79 7.57 5.10
C VAL A 176 23.38 6.42 4.28
N LEU A 177 24.50 5.83 4.72
CA LEU A 177 25.10 4.68 4.06
C LEU A 177 24.14 3.48 4.04
N GLY A 178 23.51 3.16 5.17
CA GLY A 178 22.53 2.08 5.26
C GLY A 178 21.34 2.27 4.32
N VAL A 179 20.80 3.49 4.23
CA VAL A 179 19.70 3.83 3.31
C VAL A 179 20.14 3.70 1.85
N ILE A 180 21.29 4.27 1.48
CA ILE A 180 21.78 4.24 0.10
C ILE A 180 22.09 2.81 -0.32
N LEU A 181 22.85 2.07 0.47
CA LEU A 181 23.27 0.71 0.13
C LEU A 181 22.12 -0.28 0.21
N GLY A 182 21.24 -0.17 1.20
CA GLY A 182 20.05 -1.01 1.32
C GLY A 182 19.07 -0.81 0.16
N THR A 183 18.81 0.45 -0.20
CA THR A 183 17.97 0.78 -1.36
C THR A 183 18.63 0.34 -2.67
N GLY A 184 19.94 0.59 -2.83
CA GLY A 184 20.70 0.17 -4.00
C GLY A 184 20.69 -1.35 -4.19
N ALA A 185 20.93 -2.12 -3.13
CA ALA A 185 20.84 -3.57 -3.15
C ALA A 185 19.44 -4.06 -3.53
N GLY A 186 18.39 -3.44 -2.98
CA GLY A 186 17.01 -3.74 -3.35
C GLY A 186 16.69 -3.47 -4.82
N ILE A 187 17.18 -2.35 -5.37
CA ILE A 187 17.02 -2.03 -6.80
C ILE A 187 17.78 -3.03 -7.68
N LEU A 188 19.00 -3.42 -7.29
CA LEU A 188 19.78 -4.42 -8.00
C LEU A 188 19.08 -5.80 -7.99
N ALA A 189 18.51 -6.20 -6.86
CA ALA A 189 17.71 -7.42 -6.75
C ALA A 189 16.46 -7.36 -7.64
N TRP A 190 15.79 -6.21 -7.69
CA TRP A 190 14.63 -6.00 -8.57
C TRP A 190 15.02 -6.14 -10.04
N LEU A 191 16.08 -5.46 -10.49
CA LEU A 191 16.57 -5.51 -11.88
C LEU A 191 17.08 -6.91 -12.27
N GLY A 192 17.79 -7.58 -11.36
CA GLY A 192 18.46 -8.85 -11.64
C GLY A 192 17.56 -10.08 -11.52
N ILE A 193 16.54 -10.04 -10.66
CA ILE A 193 15.74 -11.22 -10.32
C ILE A 193 14.26 -10.96 -10.56
N GLU A 194 13.70 -9.95 -9.90
CA GLU A 194 12.25 -9.75 -9.87
C GLU A 194 11.69 -9.37 -11.25
N GLU A 195 12.27 -8.36 -11.90
CA GLU A 195 11.82 -7.88 -13.20
C GLU A 195 11.94 -8.95 -14.30
N PRO A 196 13.06 -9.69 -14.44
CA PRO A 196 13.17 -10.79 -15.40
C PRO A 196 12.09 -11.87 -15.20
N VAL A 197 11.84 -12.26 -13.94
CA VAL A 197 10.84 -13.28 -13.60
C VAL A 197 9.42 -12.79 -13.91
N VAL A 198 9.11 -11.52 -13.58
CA VAL A 198 7.82 -10.91 -13.90
C VAL A 198 7.61 -10.86 -15.42
N ARG A 199 8.60 -10.40 -16.19
CA ARG A 199 8.55 -10.35 -17.66
C ARG A 199 8.38 -11.76 -18.25
N TRP A 200 9.09 -12.75 -17.73
CA TRP A 200 8.94 -14.14 -18.15
C TRP A 200 7.52 -14.66 -17.91
N ARG A 201 6.97 -14.46 -16.70
CA ARG A 201 5.60 -14.86 -16.37
C ARG A 201 4.54 -14.19 -17.26
N GLN A 202 4.72 -12.90 -17.58
CA GLN A 202 3.81 -12.19 -18.48
C GLN A 202 3.83 -12.77 -19.89
N ARG A 203 5.02 -13.12 -20.42
CA ARG A 203 5.15 -13.79 -21.72
C ARG A 203 4.44 -15.14 -21.74
N GLN A 204 4.54 -15.94 -20.67
CA GLN A 204 3.85 -17.23 -20.57
C GLN A 204 2.33 -17.06 -20.54
N LYS A 205 1.81 -16.08 -19.78
CA LYS A 205 0.37 -15.77 -19.77
C LYS A 205 -0.15 -15.36 -21.14
N ALA A 206 0.61 -14.53 -21.87
CA ALA A 206 0.24 -14.09 -23.22
C ALA A 206 0.19 -15.27 -24.20
N LYS A 207 1.17 -16.19 -24.14
CA LYS A 207 1.18 -17.42 -24.94
C LYS A 207 -0.02 -18.31 -24.65
N ASN A 208 -0.33 -18.53 -23.37
CA ASN A 208 -1.46 -19.37 -22.97
C ASN A 208 -2.80 -18.74 -23.40
N ALA A 209 -2.96 -17.42 -23.26
CA ALA A 209 -4.16 -16.73 -23.73
C ALA A 209 -4.34 -16.87 -25.25
N ALA A 210 -3.27 -16.68 -26.03
CA ALA A 210 -3.31 -16.87 -27.48
C ALA A 210 -3.67 -18.31 -27.89
N ALA A 211 -3.14 -19.31 -27.17
CA ALA A 211 -3.48 -20.72 -27.39
C ALA A 211 -4.95 -21.01 -27.09
N THR A 212 -5.51 -20.45 -25.99
CA THR A 212 -6.93 -20.59 -25.66
C THR A 212 -7.82 -19.94 -26.72
N THR A 213 -7.48 -18.74 -27.20
CA THR A 213 -8.23 -18.07 -28.28
C THR A 213 -8.15 -18.84 -29.61
N ALA A 214 -7.01 -19.45 -29.92
CA ALA A 214 -6.87 -20.29 -31.13
C ALA A 214 -7.70 -21.59 -31.06
N LEU A 215 -7.90 -22.14 -29.85
CA LEU A 215 -8.71 -23.35 -29.63
C LEU A 215 -10.22 -23.07 -29.56
N ASN A 216 -10.64 -21.83 -29.30
CA ASN A 216 -12.04 -21.44 -29.28
C ASN A 216 -12.26 -20.08 -29.97
N PRO A 217 -12.23 -20.05 -31.32
CA PRO A 217 -12.30 -18.80 -32.08
C PRO A 217 -13.67 -18.09 -32.03
N ASN A 218 -14.71 -18.74 -31.48
CA ASN A 218 -16.10 -18.26 -31.48
C ASN A 218 -16.67 -18.02 -30.06
N ALA A 219 -15.84 -17.97 -29.02
CA ALA A 219 -16.25 -17.66 -27.64
C ALA A 219 -15.96 -16.21 -27.22
#